data_AF-A0A6I7Q416-F1
#
_entry.id   AF-A0A6I7Q416-F1
#
_cell.length_a   1.000
_cell.length_b   1.000
_cell.length_c   1.000
_cell.angle_alpha   90.00
_cell.angle_beta   90.00
_cell.angle_gamma   90.00
#
_symmetry.space_group_name_H-M   'P 1'
#
loop_
_entity.id
_entity.type
_entity.pdbx_description
1 polymer ?
#
loop_
_entity_poly.entity_id
_entity_poly.type
_entity_poly.pdbx_seq_one_letter_code
_entity_poly.pdbx_strand_id
1 'polypeptide(L)'
;MKPDRNRETDPRLGRPPALERWTGLLGVKAAARLRDREQVLATFRTEADLVMRLAAQVPEPLGRQQVRIARGPGMEQNSRSWSVYMAVEHLVIVNRGITAVIHALCAEHNPGVEIRIEDIQPHPDVGPEQIEALAFAVERYLEVVERFGLLRARERYRHPWFGPLTAAEWNVLAAWHNRVHRHQIERLLRLHGIDRL
;
A
#
# COMPACT_ATOMS: atom_id res chain seq x y z
N MET A 1 31.56 -16.79 -13.46
CA MET A 1 31.09 -15.39 -13.32
C MET A 1 30.18 -15.33 -12.08
N LYS A 2 30.67 -14.81 -10.95
CA LYS A 2 29.86 -14.70 -9.72
C LYS A 2 28.84 -13.57 -9.92
N PRO A 3 27.56 -13.73 -9.53
CA PRO A 3 26.63 -12.62 -9.55
C PRO A 3 27.10 -11.58 -8.52
N ASP A 4 27.29 -10.37 -9.01
CA ASP A 4 27.66 -9.19 -8.24
C ASP A 4 26.53 -8.85 -7.27
N ARG A 5 26.73 -9.17 -5.98
CA ARG A 5 25.76 -8.95 -4.89
C ARG A 5 25.63 -7.48 -4.49
N ASN A 6 26.40 -6.57 -5.10
CA ASN A 6 26.44 -5.16 -4.69
C ASN A 6 25.49 -4.22 -5.45
N ARG A 7 24.58 -4.75 -6.28
CA ARG A 7 23.55 -3.91 -6.92
C ARG A 7 22.27 -3.74 -6.10
N GLU A 8 22.09 -4.37 -4.95
CA GLU A 8 20.80 -4.31 -4.23
C GLU A 8 20.61 -3.08 -3.32
N THR A 9 21.62 -2.20 -3.19
CA THR A 9 21.61 -1.07 -2.25
C THR A 9 21.64 0.33 -2.89
N ASP A 10 21.45 0.49 -4.21
CA ASP A 10 21.29 1.84 -4.79
C ASP A 10 19.94 2.44 -4.33
N PRO A 11 19.92 3.58 -3.62
CA PRO A 11 18.67 4.25 -3.24
C PRO A 11 17.80 4.65 -4.44
N ARG A 12 18.36 4.67 -5.66
CA ARG A 12 17.58 4.84 -6.91
C ARG A 12 16.85 3.59 -7.36
N LEU A 13 17.22 2.40 -6.86
CA LEU A 13 16.60 1.14 -7.25
C LEU A 13 15.23 0.92 -6.61
N GLY A 14 14.91 1.55 -5.48
CA GLY A 14 13.58 1.44 -4.85
C GLY A 14 12.46 2.20 -5.58
N ARG A 15 12.81 3.22 -6.37
CA ARG A 15 11.83 4.16 -6.94
C ARG A 15 11.19 3.61 -8.23
N PRO A 16 9.85 3.68 -8.38
CA PRO A 16 9.21 3.36 -9.65
C PRO A 16 9.71 4.27 -10.80
N PRO A 17 9.73 3.78 -12.06
CA PRO A 17 10.11 4.56 -13.23
C PRO A 17 9.36 5.89 -13.32
N ALA A 18 10.00 6.92 -13.87
CA ALA A 18 9.43 8.26 -13.92
C ALA A 18 8.06 8.30 -14.61
N LEU A 19 7.90 7.57 -15.71
CA LEU A 19 6.63 7.49 -16.43
C LEU A 19 5.52 6.88 -15.57
N GLU A 20 5.78 5.78 -14.85
CA GLU A 20 4.81 5.17 -13.93
C GLU A 20 4.41 6.12 -12.81
N ARG A 21 5.35 6.92 -12.30
CA ARG A 21 5.03 7.91 -11.27
C ARG A 21 4.16 9.03 -11.80
N TRP A 22 4.42 9.48 -13.02
CA TRP A 22 3.64 10.52 -13.68
C TRP A 22 2.22 10.03 -14.00
N THR A 23 2.08 8.84 -14.60
CA THR A 23 0.77 8.29 -14.93
C THR A 23 -0.03 7.93 -13.68
N GLY A 24 0.63 7.37 -12.66
CA GLY A 24 0.04 7.12 -11.34
C GLY A 24 -0.47 8.41 -10.69
N LEU A 25 0.35 9.47 -10.67
CA LEU A 25 -0.05 10.77 -10.13
C LEU A 25 -1.25 11.37 -10.88
N LEU A 26 -1.22 11.35 -12.22
CA LEU A 26 -2.34 11.83 -13.03
C LEU A 26 -3.62 11.03 -12.75
N GLY A 27 -3.51 9.71 -12.62
CA GLY A 27 -4.62 8.83 -12.23
C GLY A 27 -5.20 9.18 -10.85
N VAL A 28 -4.33 9.38 -9.84
CA VAL A 28 -4.75 9.80 -8.49
C VAL A 28 -5.48 11.14 -8.54
N LYS A 29 -4.92 12.14 -9.22
CA LYS A 29 -5.52 13.48 -9.33
C LYS A 29 -6.84 13.46 -10.09
N ALA A 30 -6.94 12.69 -11.17
CA ALA A 30 -8.17 12.56 -11.92
C ALA A 30 -9.26 11.85 -11.10
N ALA A 31 -8.92 10.72 -10.46
CA ALA A 31 -9.87 10.00 -9.62
C ALA A 31 -10.34 10.83 -8.41
N ALA A 32 -9.46 11.62 -7.78
CA ALA A 32 -9.83 12.51 -6.68
C ALA A 32 -10.78 13.65 -7.09
N ARG A 33 -10.86 13.97 -8.39
CA ARG A 33 -11.80 14.94 -8.95
C ARG A 33 -13.10 14.32 -9.44
N LEU A 34 -13.04 13.07 -9.92
CA LEU A 34 -14.15 12.43 -10.62
C LEU A 34 -14.96 11.47 -9.74
N ARG A 35 -14.35 10.89 -8.72
CA ARG A 35 -15.01 9.94 -7.81
C ARG A 35 -15.41 10.64 -6.53
N ASP A 36 -16.60 10.32 -6.06
CA ASP A 36 -16.98 10.69 -4.71
C ASP A 36 -16.24 9.82 -3.68
N ARG A 37 -16.28 10.27 -2.42
CA ARG A 37 -15.61 9.61 -1.31
C ARG A 37 -16.12 8.18 -1.09
N GLU A 38 -17.42 7.95 -1.23
CA GLU A 38 -18.05 6.65 -0.94
C GLU A 38 -17.57 5.59 -1.94
N GLN A 39 -17.45 5.95 -3.21
CA GLN A 39 -16.87 5.09 -4.24
C GLN A 39 -15.40 4.73 -3.93
N VAL A 40 -14.62 5.69 -3.45
CA VAL A 40 -13.21 5.45 -3.08
C VAL A 40 -13.12 4.55 -1.84
N LEU A 41 -13.95 4.78 -0.83
CA LEU A 41 -14.03 3.94 0.37
C LEU A 41 -14.49 2.52 0.05
N ALA A 42 -15.51 2.36 -0.78
CA ALA A 42 -15.98 1.06 -1.24
C ALA A 42 -14.87 0.30 -1.99
N THR A 43 -14.11 1.00 -2.83
CA THR A 43 -12.95 0.40 -3.53
C THR A 43 -11.87 0.01 -2.51
N PHE A 44 -11.52 0.90 -1.58
CA PHE A 44 -10.52 0.63 -0.54
C PHE A 44 -10.87 -0.63 0.25
N ARG A 45 -12.12 -0.71 0.75
CA ARG A 45 -12.63 -1.85 1.51
C ARG A 45 -12.62 -3.14 0.68
N THR A 46 -13.14 -3.09 -0.54
CA THR A 46 -13.19 -4.26 -1.43
C THR A 46 -11.81 -4.84 -1.69
N GLU A 47 -10.82 -4.00 -1.98
CA GLU A 47 -9.45 -4.42 -2.26
C GLU A 47 -8.79 -5.02 -0.99
N ALA A 48 -9.02 -4.43 0.19
CA ALA A 48 -8.51 -4.96 1.46
C ALA A 48 -9.19 -6.29 1.86
N ASP A 49 -10.50 -6.41 1.68
CA ASP A 49 -11.24 -7.66 1.94
C ASP A 49 -10.75 -8.80 1.04
N LEU A 50 -10.47 -8.50 -0.23
CA LEU A 50 -9.86 -9.47 -1.14
C LEU A 50 -8.48 -9.90 -0.66
N VAL A 51 -7.64 -8.97 -0.20
CA VAL A 51 -6.34 -9.29 0.39
C VAL A 51 -6.48 -10.23 1.58
N MET A 52 -7.36 -9.90 2.54
CA MET A 52 -7.57 -10.73 3.73
C MET A 52 -8.05 -12.13 3.36
N ARG A 53 -9.00 -12.24 2.42
CA ARG A 53 -9.47 -13.55 1.92
C ARG A 53 -8.38 -14.35 1.23
N LEU A 54 -7.54 -13.72 0.41
CA LEU A 54 -6.44 -14.38 -0.29
C LEU A 54 -5.37 -14.86 0.70
N ALA A 55 -5.01 -14.02 1.67
CA ALA A 55 -4.03 -14.36 2.70
C ALA A 55 -4.54 -15.46 3.64
N ALA A 56 -5.84 -15.51 3.97
CA ALA A 56 -6.40 -16.55 4.82
C ALA A 56 -6.38 -17.96 4.18
N GLN A 57 -6.20 -18.06 2.86
CA GLN A 57 -6.19 -19.34 2.14
C GLN A 57 -4.80 -19.99 2.08
N VAL A 58 -3.72 -19.25 2.39
CA VAL A 58 -2.37 -19.80 2.28
C VAL A 58 -2.02 -20.62 3.54
N PRO A 59 -1.51 -21.85 3.41
CA PRO A 59 -0.90 -22.55 4.54
C PRO A 59 0.22 -21.70 5.13
N GLU A 60 0.25 -21.56 6.47
CA GLU A 60 1.19 -20.67 7.15
C GLU A 60 2.67 -20.85 6.72
N PRO A 61 3.22 -22.07 6.59
CA PRO A 61 4.60 -22.23 6.13
C PRO A 61 4.87 -21.61 4.76
N LEU A 62 3.89 -21.68 3.85
CA LEU A 62 3.98 -21.07 2.52
C LEU A 62 3.77 -19.55 2.61
N GLY A 63 2.83 -19.08 3.44
CA GLY A 63 2.57 -17.66 3.63
C GLY A 63 3.76 -16.87 4.20
N ARG A 64 4.61 -17.54 4.99
CA ARG A 64 5.88 -17.00 5.53
C ARG A 64 7.04 -17.08 4.54
N GLN A 65 6.95 -17.89 3.50
CA GLN A 65 8.05 -18.09 2.57
C GLN A 65 8.25 -16.86 1.68
N GLN A 66 9.42 -16.21 1.80
CA GLN A 66 9.83 -15.17 0.87
C GLN A 66 10.11 -15.77 -0.50
N VAL A 67 9.47 -15.22 -1.53
CA VAL A 67 9.67 -15.64 -2.92
C VAL A 67 9.87 -14.43 -3.82
N ARG A 68 10.72 -14.59 -4.84
CA ARG A 68 11.04 -13.50 -5.76
C ARG A 68 10.06 -13.45 -6.93
N ILE A 69 9.38 -12.32 -7.11
CA ILE A 69 8.51 -12.07 -8.26
C ILE A 69 9.11 -11.04 -9.23
N ALA A 70 8.64 -11.07 -10.49
CA ALA A 70 8.91 -9.98 -11.43
C ALA A 70 8.24 -8.68 -10.93
N ARG A 71 8.82 -7.51 -11.21
CA ARG A 71 8.23 -6.24 -10.77
C ARG A 71 6.91 -6.00 -11.51
N GLY A 72 5.84 -5.72 -10.77
CA GLY A 72 4.57 -5.27 -11.34
C GLY A 72 4.49 -3.73 -11.41
N PRO A 73 3.54 -3.17 -12.16
CA PRO A 73 3.28 -1.74 -12.14
C PRO A 73 2.94 -1.26 -10.72
N GLY A 74 3.48 -0.11 -10.32
CA GLY A 74 3.23 0.48 -9.00
C GLY A 74 3.98 -0.19 -7.84
N MET A 75 4.73 -1.26 -8.09
CA MET A 75 5.55 -1.92 -7.08
C MET A 75 6.96 -1.32 -6.98
N GLU A 76 7.44 -1.22 -5.74
CA GLU A 76 8.83 -0.95 -5.42
C GLU A 76 9.74 -2.17 -5.71
N GLN A 77 11.04 -1.93 -5.89
CA GLN A 77 11.99 -3.00 -6.21
C GLN A 77 12.31 -3.92 -5.03
N ASN A 78 12.38 -3.38 -3.81
CA ASN A 78 12.56 -4.12 -2.54
C ASN A 78 11.39 -5.08 -2.28
N SER A 79 10.17 -4.72 -2.69
CA SER A 79 8.95 -5.51 -2.49
C SER A 79 8.91 -6.81 -3.31
N ARG A 80 9.86 -7.02 -4.21
CA ARG A 80 9.89 -8.17 -5.10
C ARG A 80 10.24 -9.49 -4.42
N SER A 81 10.78 -9.46 -3.21
CA SER A 81 11.26 -10.65 -2.49
C SER A 81 10.52 -10.86 -1.17
N TRP A 82 9.27 -10.42 -1.08
CA TRP A 82 8.43 -10.56 0.11
C TRP A 82 7.70 -11.91 0.15
N SER A 83 7.32 -12.33 1.35
CA SER A 83 6.32 -13.37 1.57
C SER A 83 4.90 -12.80 1.44
N VAL A 84 3.88 -13.66 1.48
CA VAL A 84 2.47 -13.21 1.50
C VAL A 84 2.22 -12.36 2.73
N TYR A 85 2.65 -12.81 3.92
CA TYR A 85 2.42 -12.08 5.17
C TYR A 85 3.20 -10.76 5.26
N MET A 86 4.39 -10.68 4.66
CA MET A 86 5.12 -9.41 4.54
C MET A 86 4.36 -8.40 3.67
N ALA A 87 3.74 -8.84 2.57
CA ALA A 87 2.92 -7.95 1.74
C ALA A 87 1.66 -7.46 2.49
N VAL A 88 1.06 -8.32 3.32
CA VAL A 88 -0.06 -7.94 4.20
C VAL A 88 0.39 -6.94 5.26
N GLU A 89 1.51 -7.17 5.96
CA GLU A 89 2.04 -6.22 6.94
C GLU A 89 2.35 -4.86 6.31
N HIS A 90 2.93 -4.84 5.11
CA HIS A 90 3.17 -3.58 4.40
C HIS A 90 1.87 -2.78 4.20
N LEU A 91 0.76 -3.46 3.88
CA LEU A 91 -0.55 -2.82 3.83
C LEU A 91 -1.00 -2.30 5.19
N VAL A 92 -0.76 -3.03 6.29
CA VAL A 92 -1.05 -2.54 7.65
C VAL A 92 -0.30 -1.24 7.93
N ILE A 93 1.02 -1.22 7.69
CA ILE A 93 1.88 -0.06 7.97
C ILE A 93 1.45 1.13 7.13
N VAL A 94 1.28 0.95 5.81
CA VAL A 94 0.93 2.04 4.90
C VAL A 94 -0.49 2.54 5.14
N ASN A 95 -1.48 1.66 5.37
CA ASN A 95 -2.86 2.10 5.63
C ASN A 95 -2.95 2.90 6.94
N ARG A 96 -2.21 2.51 7.99
CA ARG A 96 -2.10 3.30 9.22
C ARG A 96 -1.43 4.65 8.98
N GLY A 97 -0.34 4.67 8.20
CA GLY A 97 0.35 5.90 7.82
C GLY A 97 -0.54 6.87 7.05
N ILE A 98 -1.27 6.39 6.04
CA ILE A 98 -2.21 7.23 5.27
C ILE A 98 -3.36 7.71 6.16
N THR A 99 -3.89 6.86 7.04
CA THR A 99 -4.91 7.25 8.02
C THR A 99 -4.45 8.44 8.86
N ALA A 100 -3.21 8.36 9.40
CA ALA A 100 -2.62 9.43 10.19
C ALA A 100 -2.44 10.73 9.38
N VAL A 101 -1.99 10.63 8.11
CA VAL A 101 -1.86 11.79 7.22
C VAL A 101 -3.21 12.44 6.93
N ILE A 102 -4.25 11.66 6.59
CA ILE A 102 -5.59 12.19 6.32
C ILE A 102 -6.13 12.88 7.58
N HIS A 103 -5.98 12.25 8.74
CA HIS A 103 -6.38 12.84 10.01
C HIS A 103 -5.67 14.16 10.26
N ALA A 104 -4.34 14.20 10.10
CA ALA A 104 -3.53 15.39 10.33
C ALA A 104 -3.95 16.54 9.39
N LEU A 105 -4.07 16.26 8.09
CA LEU A 105 -4.53 17.22 7.09
C LEU A 105 -5.92 17.77 7.39
N CYS A 106 -6.87 16.93 7.81
CA CYS A 106 -8.25 17.36 8.05
C CYS A 106 -8.47 18.01 9.43
N ALA A 107 -7.60 17.73 10.40
CA ALA A 107 -7.64 18.33 11.73
C ALA A 107 -6.78 19.61 11.83
N GLU A 108 -6.30 20.16 10.71
CA GLU A 108 -5.39 21.33 10.65
C GLU A 108 -4.08 21.15 11.45
N HIS A 109 -3.65 19.91 11.64
CA HIS A 109 -2.36 19.59 12.28
C HIS A 109 -1.38 19.16 11.20
N ASN A 110 -0.30 19.91 10.98
CA ASN A 110 0.80 19.41 10.16
C ASN A 110 1.47 18.25 10.92
N PRO A 111 1.54 17.03 10.35
CA PRO A 111 2.13 15.90 11.07
C PRO A 111 3.63 16.12 11.37
N GLY A 112 4.31 17.06 10.70
CA GLY A 112 5.68 17.51 11.02
C GLY A 112 6.79 16.47 10.84
N VAL A 113 6.42 15.20 10.71
CA VAL A 113 7.28 14.06 10.43
C VAL A 113 7.33 13.85 8.91
N GLU A 114 8.45 13.38 8.37
CA GLU A 114 8.58 12.95 6.97
C GLU A 114 8.37 11.43 6.86
N ILE A 115 7.54 10.97 5.93
CA ILE A 115 7.40 9.53 5.63
C ILE A 115 8.61 9.07 4.81
N ARG A 116 9.41 8.17 5.37
CA ARG A 116 10.53 7.52 4.68
C ARG A 116 10.15 6.12 4.22
N ILE A 117 10.71 5.68 3.09
CA ILE A 117 10.44 4.36 2.51
C ILE A 117 11.03 3.25 3.39
N GLU A 118 12.13 3.56 4.08
CA GLU A 118 12.77 2.64 5.02
C GLU A 118 11.85 2.27 6.19
N ASP A 119 11.01 3.22 6.63
CA ASP A 119 10.11 3.05 7.78
C ASP A 119 8.86 2.22 7.47
N ILE A 120 8.66 1.86 6.20
CA ILE A 120 7.48 1.11 5.73
C ILE A 120 7.82 -0.28 5.18
N GLN A 121 9.04 -0.77 5.45
CA GLN A 121 9.42 -2.14 5.11
C GLN A 121 8.81 -3.14 6.11
N PRO A 122 8.22 -4.25 5.63
CA PRO A 122 7.73 -5.31 6.51
C PRO A 122 8.87 -6.12 7.12
N HIS A 123 8.62 -6.71 8.29
CA HIS A 123 9.54 -7.56 9.01
C HIS A 123 9.52 -9.00 8.45
N PRO A 124 10.68 -9.69 8.31
CA PRO A 124 10.73 -11.03 7.72
C PRO A 124 9.98 -12.10 8.52
N ASP A 125 9.83 -11.92 9.83
CA ASP A 125 9.25 -12.92 10.74
C ASP A 125 7.71 -12.81 10.92
N VAL A 126 7.04 -11.93 10.18
CA VAL A 126 5.59 -11.79 10.28
C VAL A 126 4.82 -12.97 9.71
N GLY A 127 3.61 -13.15 10.21
CA GLY A 127 2.77 -14.31 9.98
C GLY A 127 1.29 -13.99 9.80
N PRO A 128 0.41 -14.96 10.06
CA PRO A 128 -1.03 -14.82 9.86
C PRO A 128 -1.68 -13.75 10.75
N GLU A 129 -1.04 -13.33 11.85
CA GLU A 129 -1.52 -12.25 12.71
C GLU A 129 -1.71 -10.92 11.97
N GLN A 130 -1.02 -10.74 10.84
CA GLN A 130 -1.15 -9.54 10.01
C GLN A 130 -2.51 -9.43 9.32
N ILE A 131 -3.24 -10.53 9.15
CA ILE A 131 -4.59 -10.50 8.57
C ILE A 131 -5.55 -9.75 9.50
N GLU A 132 -5.50 -10.07 10.79
CA GLU A 132 -6.30 -9.38 11.81
C GLU A 132 -5.83 -7.93 11.99
N ALA A 133 -4.51 -7.69 12.01
CA ALA A 133 -3.97 -6.33 12.05
C ALA A 133 -4.42 -5.47 10.86
N LEU A 134 -4.58 -6.06 9.68
CA LEU A 134 -5.12 -5.40 8.49
C LEU A 134 -6.60 -5.09 8.66
N ALA A 135 -7.40 -6.02 9.18
CA ALA A 135 -8.81 -5.77 9.48
C ALA A 135 -8.96 -4.54 10.41
N PHE A 136 -8.18 -4.47 11.49
CA PHE A 136 -8.18 -3.32 12.39
C PHE A 136 -7.74 -2.02 11.70
N ALA A 137 -6.72 -2.08 10.84
CA ALA A 137 -6.25 -0.91 10.10
C ALA A 137 -7.30 -0.40 9.09
N VAL A 138 -8.04 -1.31 8.45
CA VAL A 138 -9.12 -0.99 7.51
C VAL A 138 -10.27 -0.31 8.24
N GLU A 139 -10.78 -0.89 9.32
CA GLU A 139 -11.89 -0.28 10.08
C GLU A 139 -11.51 1.10 10.61
N ARG A 140 -10.30 1.25 11.16
CA ARG A 140 -9.80 2.54 11.62
C ARG A 140 -9.72 3.58 10.50
N TYR A 141 -9.29 3.17 9.32
CA TYR A 141 -9.24 4.03 8.13
C TYR A 141 -10.64 4.51 7.74
N LEU A 142 -11.61 3.59 7.65
CA LEU A 142 -13.00 3.88 7.29
C LEU A 142 -13.61 4.89 8.27
N GLU A 143 -13.49 4.65 9.57
CA GLU A 143 -13.96 5.56 10.63
C GLU A 143 -13.42 6.99 10.48
N VAL A 144 -12.12 7.12 10.20
CA VAL A 144 -11.45 8.43 10.08
C VAL A 144 -11.96 9.18 8.86
N VAL A 145 -12.03 8.51 7.70
CA VAL A 145 -12.47 9.15 6.47
C VAL A 145 -13.97 9.48 6.52
N GLU A 146 -14.79 8.63 7.14
CA GLU A 146 -16.21 8.91 7.36
C GLU A 146 -16.40 10.15 8.23
N ARG A 147 -15.68 10.24 9.36
CA ARG A 147 -15.74 11.35 10.31
C ARG A 147 -15.46 12.71 9.67
N PHE A 148 -14.45 12.81 8.80
CA PHE A 148 -14.04 14.09 8.21
C PHE A 148 -14.89 14.51 7.00
N GLY A 149 -15.86 13.72 6.56
CA GLY A 149 -16.76 14.15 5.49
C GLY A 149 -16.02 14.33 4.16
N LEU A 150 -16.11 15.52 3.58
CA LEU A 150 -15.71 15.83 2.20
C LEU A 150 -14.20 15.97 1.97
N LEU A 151 -13.35 15.72 2.98
CA LEU A 151 -11.87 15.78 2.88
C LEU A 151 -11.35 17.07 2.21
N ARG A 152 -11.98 18.22 2.49
CA ARG A 152 -11.74 19.51 1.82
C ARG A 152 -10.52 20.30 2.33
N ALA A 153 -9.63 19.66 3.10
CA ALA A 153 -8.41 20.29 3.58
C ALA A 153 -7.59 20.88 2.42
N ARG A 154 -7.09 22.12 2.59
CA ARG A 154 -6.30 22.83 1.57
C ARG A 154 -4.82 22.45 1.65
N GLU A 155 -4.41 22.03 2.84
CA GLU A 155 -3.10 21.55 3.19
C GLU A 155 -2.74 20.35 2.33
N ARG A 156 -1.44 20.20 2.07
CA ARG A 156 -0.89 19.08 1.34
C ARG A 156 0.24 18.47 2.11
N TYR A 157 0.31 17.15 2.04
CA TYR A 157 1.39 16.40 2.65
C TYR A 157 2.15 15.61 1.58
N ARG A 158 3.47 15.56 1.71
CA ARG A 158 4.36 15.02 0.66
C ARG A 158 4.35 13.49 0.68
N HIS A 159 3.98 12.89 -0.44
CA HIS A 159 4.19 11.48 -0.72
C HIS A 159 5.58 11.25 -1.33
N PRO A 160 6.33 10.19 -0.93
CA PRO A 160 7.71 9.93 -1.38
C PRO A 160 7.93 9.93 -2.90
N TRP A 161 6.93 9.51 -3.69
CA TRP A 161 7.07 9.44 -5.15
C TRP A 161 6.24 10.44 -5.93
N PHE A 162 5.13 10.89 -5.34
CA PHE A 162 4.09 11.68 -5.99
C PHE A 162 4.14 13.15 -5.60
N GLY A 163 4.97 13.51 -4.61
CA GLY A 163 5.06 14.87 -4.12
C GLY A 163 3.84 15.26 -3.28
N PRO A 164 3.51 16.55 -3.16
CA PRO A 164 2.42 17.02 -2.31
C PRO A 164 1.05 16.57 -2.79
N LEU A 165 0.31 15.88 -1.91
CA LEU A 165 -1.05 15.41 -2.14
C LEU A 165 -2.03 16.00 -1.10
N THR A 166 -3.26 16.28 -1.52
CA THR A 166 -4.37 16.66 -0.62
C THR A 166 -4.95 15.45 0.11
N ALA A 167 -5.81 15.66 1.12
CA ALA A 167 -6.49 14.56 1.81
C ALA A 167 -7.32 13.67 0.86
N ALA A 168 -8.03 14.26 -0.09
CA ALA A 168 -8.77 13.52 -1.12
C ALA A 168 -7.85 12.70 -2.04
N GLU A 169 -6.68 13.24 -2.40
CA GLU A 169 -5.69 12.52 -3.22
C GLU A 169 -5.02 11.39 -2.43
N TRP A 170 -4.74 11.56 -1.14
CA TRP A 170 -4.29 10.51 -0.23
C TRP A 170 -5.35 9.40 -0.05
N ASN A 171 -6.64 9.77 0.00
CA ASN A 171 -7.74 8.81 0.07
C ASN A 171 -7.79 7.89 -1.17
N VAL A 172 -7.68 8.49 -2.35
CA VAL A 172 -7.58 7.73 -3.61
C VAL A 172 -6.31 6.87 -3.65
N LEU A 173 -5.18 7.41 -3.17
CA LEU A 173 -3.92 6.68 -3.14
C LEU A 173 -4.03 5.40 -2.30
N ALA A 174 -4.70 5.45 -1.15
CA ALA A 174 -4.88 4.27 -0.30
C ALA A 174 -5.62 3.14 -1.02
N ALA A 175 -6.73 3.47 -1.71
CA ALA A 175 -7.49 2.48 -2.47
C ALA A 175 -6.64 1.87 -3.61
N TRP A 176 -5.86 2.69 -4.30
CA TRP A 176 -4.96 2.20 -5.35
C TRP A 176 -3.79 1.36 -4.80
N HIS A 177 -3.23 1.73 -3.65
CA HIS A 177 -2.15 1.00 -2.98
C HIS A 177 -2.61 -0.40 -2.55
N ASN A 178 -3.78 -0.52 -1.91
CA ASN A 178 -4.41 -1.82 -1.63
C ASN A 178 -4.54 -2.67 -2.90
N ARG A 179 -4.98 -2.08 -4.02
CA ARG A 179 -5.09 -2.78 -5.29
C ARG A 179 -3.75 -3.27 -5.83
N VAL A 180 -2.69 -2.46 -5.75
CA VAL A 180 -1.34 -2.86 -6.20
C VAL A 180 -0.87 -4.08 -5.42
N HIS A 181 -0.98 -4.04 -4.09
CA HIS A 181 -0.51 -5.12 -3.24
C HIS A 181 -1.43 -6.35 -3.23
N ARG A 182 -2.74 -6.20 -3.52
CA ARG A 182 -3.58 -7.35 -3.88
C ARG A 182 -2.99 -8.10 -5.08
N HIS A 183 -2.66 -7.41 -6.16
CA HIS A 183 -2.06 -8.05 -7.34
C HIS A 183 -0.70 -8.68 -7.03
N GLN A 184 0.08 -8.08 -6.11
CA GLN A 184 1.31 -8.71 -5.62
C GLN A 184 1.00 -10.03 -4.92
N ILE A 185 0.08 -10.04 -3.95
CA ILE A 185 -0.31 -11.23 -3.19
C ILE A 185 -0.79 -12.34 -4.12
N GLU A 186 -1.63 -12.02 -5.10
CA GLU A 186 -2.09 -13.00 -6.08
C GLU A 186 -0.95 -13.59 -6.91
N ARG A 187 0.11 -12.83 -7.17
CA ARG A 187 1.30 -13.36 -7.86
C ARG A 187 2.14 -14.24 -6.97
N LEU A 188 2.24 -13.92 -5.68
CA LEU A 188 2.89 -14.76 -4.67
C LEU A 188 2.15 -16.11 -4.53
N LEU A 189 0.82 -16.07 -4.40
CA LEU A 189 0.00 -17.29 -4.30
C LEU A 189 0.16 -18.22 -5.50
N ARG A 190 0.22 -17.68 -6.72
CA ARG A 190 0.50 -18.49 -7.93
C ARG A 190 1.85 -19.20 -7.88
N LEU A 191 2.88 -18.60 -7.29
CA LEU A 191 4.18 -19.27 -7.11
C LEU A 191 4.11 -20.42 -6.10
N HIS A 192 3.14 -20.40 -5.19
CA HIS A 192 2.87 -21.49 -4.25
C HIS A 192 1.90 -22.54 -4.82
N GLY A 193 1.53 -22.45 -6.10
CA GLY A 193 0.56 -23.37 -6.72
C GLY A 193 -0.89 -23.13 -6.27
N ILE A 194 -1.17 -21.96 -5.69
CA ILE A 194 -2.51 -21.55 -5.27
C ILE A 194 -3.06 -20.63 -6.37
N ASP A 195 -3.64 -21.24 -7.40
CA ASP A 195 -4.35 -20.52 -8.45
C ASP A 195 -5.76 -20.14 -7.97
N ARG A 196 -6.15 -18.88 -8.22
CA ARG A 196 -7.36 -18.27 -7.68
C ARG A 196 -8.64 -19.06 -7.98
N LEU A 197 -9.52 -19.10 -6.98
CA LEU A 197 -10.98 -19.21 -7.11
C LEU A 197 -11.58 -17.96 -7.79
#